data_AF-A0A484TJA5-F1
#
_entry.id   AF-A0A484TJA5-F1
#
_cell.length_a   1.000
_cell.length_b   1.000
_cell.length_c   1.000
_cell.angle_alpha   90.00
_cell.angle_beta   90.00
_cell.angle_gamma   90.00
#
_symmetry.space_group_name_H-M   'P 1'
#
loop_
_entity.id
_entity.type
_entity.pdbx_description
1 polymer ?
#
loop_
_entity_poly.entity_id
_entity_poly.type
_entity_poly.pdbx_seq_one_letter_code
_entity_poly.pdbx_strand_id
1 'polypeptide(L)' 'MVDAKVKREMNATYGRLHARLKAQSPGDADKLEDTQIAWLDYRNGQCSLATIYVGSPMHGYCPMMLNIQRLEELKEMAGQ' A
#
# COMPACT_ATOMS: atom_id res chain seq x y z
N MET A 1 -14.04 -2.12 -1.78
CA MET A 1 -13.93 -0.79 -1.16
C MET A 1 -12.82 -0.87 -0.14
N VAL A 2 -11.92 0.11 -0.16
CA VAL A 2 -10.84 0.19 0.83
C VAL A 2 -11.40 0.72 2.15
N ASP A 3 -11.05 0.09 3.27
CA ASP A 3 -11.36 0.61 4.61
C ASP A 3 -10.68 1.98 4.82
N ALA A 4 -11.48 2.99 5.17
CA ALA A 4 -11.01 4.36 5.33
C ALA A 4 -9.98 4.53 6.47
N LYS A 5 -10.08 3.73 7.54
CA LYS A 5 -9.11 3.68 8.63
C LYS A 5 -7.79 3.11 8.13
N VAL A 6 -7.82 1.96 7.44
CA VAL A 6 -6.61 1.32 6.89
C VAL A 6 -5.91 2.26 5.90
N LYS A 7 -6.66 2.91 5.00
CA LYS A 7 -6.09 3.89 4.06
C LYS A 7 -5.41 5.06 4.76
N ARG A 8 -6.05 5.64 5.78
CA ARG A 8 -5.47 6.76 6.54
C ARG A 8 -4.20 6.33 7.27
N GLU A 9 -4.23 5.17 7.93
CA GLU A 9 -3.09 4.65 8.67
C GLU A 9 -1.92 4.33 7.72
N MET A 10 -2.19 3.67 6.59
CA MET A 10 -1.20 3.37 5.55
C MET A 10 -0.52 4.65 5.04
N ASN A 11 -1.29 5.67 4.71
CA ASN A 11 -0.75 6.95 4.25
C ASN A 11 0.09 7.66 5.33
N ALA A 12 -0.35 7.61 6.58
CA ALA A 12 0.39 8.20 7.71
C ALA A 12 1.70 7.45 7.96
N THR A 13 1.69 6.11 7.92
CA THR A 13 2.89 5.28 8.08
C THR A 13 3.87 5.47 6.94
N TYR A 14 3.40 5.46 5.68
CA TYR A 14 4.20 5.82 4.51
C TYR A 14 4.84 7.21 4.67
N GLY A 15 4.05 8.23 5.03
CA GLY A 15 4.55 9.60 5.17
C GLY A 15 5.66 9.73 6.22
N ARG A 16 5.52 9.08 7.37
CA ARG A 16 6.56 9.06 8.41
C ARG A 16 7.82 8.32 7.94
N LEU A 17 7.66 7.15 7.34
CA LEU A 17 8.78 6.34 6.83
C LEU A 17 9.53 7.10 5.73
N HIS A 18 8.82 7.65 4.76
CA HIS A 18 9.39 8.43 3.67
C HIS A 18 10.13 9.67 4.18
N ALA A 19 9.55 10.43 5.11
CA ALA A 19 10.23 11.59 5.71
C ALA A 19 11.52 11.21 6.44
N ARG A 20 11.52 10.09 7.19
CA ARG A 20 12.72 9.55 7.84
C ARG A 20 13.78 9.18 6.81
N LEU A 21 13.41 8.45 5.77
CA LEU A 21 14.34 8.07 4.70
C LEU A 21 14.86 9.30 3.95
N LYS A 22 14.03 10.30 3.65
CA LYS A 22 14.48 11.50 2.94
C LYS A 22 15.55 12.27 3.72
N ALA A 23 15.50 12.23 5.05
CA ALA A 23 16.50 12.86 5.92
C ALA A 23 17.80 12.04 6.04
N GLN A 24 17.75 10.71 5.94
CA GLN A 24 18.87 9.82 6.24
C GLN A 24 19.53 9.20 5.00
N SER A 25 18.71 8.84 4.00
CA SER A 25 19.09 8.20 2.75
C SER A 25 18.09 8.61 1.66
N PRO A 26 18.28 9.77 1.00
CA PRO A 26 17.36 10.28 -0.01
C PRO A 26 17.09 9.28 -1.14
N GLY A 27 18.10 8.51 -1.56
CA GLY A 27 17.93 7.50 -2.60
C GLY A 27 17.04 6.33 -2.18
N ASP A 28 16.98 5.99 -0.89
CA ASP A 28 16.04 4.97 -0.41
C ASP A 28 14.62 5.54 -0.25
N ALA A 29 14.47 6.83 0.00
CA ALA A 29 13.18 7.50 -0.05
C ALA A 29 12.60 7.46 -1.47
N ASP A 30 13.42 7.75 -2.48
CA ASP A 30 13.03 7.71 -3.89
C ASP A 30 12.62 6.27 -4.29
N LYS A 31 13.39 5.24 -3.88
CA LYS A 31 13.01 3.83 -4.08
C LYS A 31 11.69 3.48 -3.38
N LEU A 32 11.45 3.97 -2.16
CA LEU A 32 10.19 3.72 -1.45
C LEU A 32 9.02 4.35 -2.20
N GLU A 33 9.19 5.56 -2.75
CA GLU A 33 8.17 6.23 -3.56
C GLU A 33 7.86 5.44 -4.84
N ASP A 34 8.89 5.07 -5.60
CA ASP A 34 8.74 4.30 -6.84
C ASP A 34 8.03 2.96 -6.60
N THR A 35 8.44 2.23 -5.57
CA THR A 35 7.84 0.94 -5.23
C THR A 35 6.41 1.08 -4.69
N GLN A 36 6.09 2.17 -3.99
CA GLN A 36 4.72 2.44 -3.55
C GLN A 36 3.80 2.76 -4.73
N ILE A 37 4.28 3.50 -5.73
CA ILE A 37 3.54 3.77 -6.97
C ILE A 37 3.30 2.47 -7.75
N ALA A 38 4.36 1.68 -7.98
CA ALA A 38 4.24 0.39 -8.67
C ALA A 38 3.28 -0.58 -7.94
N TRP A 39 3.28 -0.57 -6.61
CA TRP A 39 2.34 -1.38 -5.83
C TRP A 39 0.88 -0.92 -6.00
N LEU A 40 0.61 0.39 -6.15
CA LEU A 40 -0.75 0.88 -6.42
C LEU A 40 -1.26 0.36 -7.76
N ASP A 41 -0.40 0.37 -8.78
CA ASP A 41 -0.73 -0.15 -10.11
C ASP A 41 -1.00 -1.66 -10.07
N TYR A 42 -0.11 -2.43 -9.42
CA TYR A 42 -0.31 -3.86 -9.18
C TYR A 42 -1.65 -4.13 -8.47
N ARG A 43 -1.93 -3.44 -7.35
CA ARG A 43 -3.18 -3.62 -6.59
C ARG A 43 -4.39 -3.38 -7.47
N ASN A 44 -4.40 -2.27 -8.22
CA ASN A 44 -5.53 -1.91 -9.06
C ASN A 44 -5.76 -2.95 -10.16
N GLY A 45 -4.70 -3.35 -10.87
CA GLY A 45 -4.76 -4.37 -11.91
C GLY A 45 -5.20 -5.72 -11.36
N GLN A 46 -4.58 -6.18 -10.28
CA GLN A 46 -4.89 -7.46 -9.66
C GLN A 46 -6.31 -7.53 -9.12
N CYS A 47 -6.80 -6.45 -8.49
CA CYS A 47 -8.18 -6.40 -8.00
C CYS A 47 -9.21 -6.27 -9.12
N SER A 48 -8.85 -5.66 -10.25
CA SER A 48 -9.69 -5.69 -11.45
C SER A 48 -9.81 -7.12 -11.98
N LEU A 49 -8.69 -7.83 -12.16
CA LEU A 49 -8.69 -9.22 -12.60
C LEU A 49 -9.47 -10.14 -11.64
N ALA A 50 -9.26 -10.00 -10.33
CA ALA A 50 -10.01 -10.76 -9.34
C ALA A 50 -11.51 -10.48 -9.42
N THR A 51 -11.91 -9.23 -9.65
CA THR A 51 -13.32 -8.88 -9.85
C THR A 51 -13.91 -9.54 -11.09
N ILE A 52 -13.16 -9.57 -12.21
CA ILE A 52 -13.61 -10.14 -13.49
C ILE A 52 -13.71 -11.67 -13.41
N TYR A 53 -12.68 -12.33 -12.90
CA TYR A 53 -12.53 -13.78 -13.05
C TYR A 53 -12.98 -14.58 -11.82
N VAL A 54 -13.05 -13.97 -10.64
CA VAL A 54 -13.57 -14.61 -9.42
C VAL A 54 -14.97 -14.10 -9.09
N GLY A 55 -15.25 -12.81 -9.35
CA GLY A 55 -16.56 -12.21 -9.10
C GLY A 55 -16.74 -11.72 -7.67
N SER A 56 -17.99 -11.63 -7.20
CA SER A 56 -18.31 -11.16 -5.85
C SER A 56 -17.70 -12.10 -4.78
N PRO A 57 -17.08 -11.57 -3.70
CA PRO A 57 -17.07 -10.17 -3.25
C PRO A 57 -15.80 -9.38 -3.64
N MET A 58 -15.08 -9.77 -4.70
CA MET A 58 -13.70 -9.32 -4.92
C MET A 58 -13.52 -7.83 -5.19
N HIS A 59 -14.53 -7.15 -5.76
CA HIS A 59 -14.53 -5.69 -5.89
C HIS A 59 -14.39 -4.99 -4.52
N GLY A 60 -15.00 -5.59 -3.51
CA GLY A 60 -14.91 -5.23 -2.11
C GLY A 60 -13.57 -5.64 -1.50
N TYR A 61 -13.37 -6.94 -1.54
CA TYR A 61 -12.47 -7.70 -0.70
C TYR A 61 -11.00 -7.60 -1.09
N CYS A 62 -10.68 -7.65 -2.38
CA CYS A 62 -9.29 -7.56 -2.85
C CYS A 62 -8.58 -6.28 -2.41
N PRO A 63 -9.12 -5.07 -2.69
CA PRO A 63 -8.42 -3.85 -2.33
C PRO A 63 -8.33 -3.64 -0.81
N MET A 64 -9.26 -4.22 -0.04
CA MET A 64 -9.19 -4.24 1.42
C MET A 64 -8.00 -5.09 1.90
N MET A 65 -7.91 -6.34 1.46
CA MET A 65 -6.87 -7.27 1.89
C MET A 65 -5.47 -6.80 1.50
N LEU A 66 -5.28 -6.35 0.25
CA LEU A 66 -3.97 -5.85 -0.19
C LEU A 66 -3.54 -4.58 0.55
N ASN A 67 -4.47 -3.68 0.88
CA ASN A 67 -4.12 -2.50 1.67
C ASN A 67 -3.76 -2.83 3.13
N ILE A 68 -4.43 -3.84 3.73
CA ILE A 68 -4.06 -4.33 5.07
C ILE A 68 -2.65 -4.89 5.03
N GLN A 69 -2.36 -5.78 4.07
CA GLN A 69 -1.03 -6.35 3.91
C GLN A 69 0.04 -5.27 3.72
N ARG A 70 -0.21 -4.30 2.84
CA ARG A 70 0.76 -3.22 2.58
C ARG A 70 0.98 -2.33 3.80
N LEU A 71 -0.05 -2.08 4.59
CA LEU A 71 0.10 -1.36 5.85
C LEU A 71 1.06 -2.11 6.79
N GLU A 72 0.92 -3.43 6.92
CA GLU A 72 1.82 -4.24 7.77
C GLU A 72 3.26 -4.25 7.24
N GLU A 73 3.48 -4.35 5.92
CA GLU A 73 4.81 -4.20 5.31
C GLU A 73 5.44 -2.83 5.64
N LEU A 74 4.65 -1.75 5.55
CA LEU A 74 5.12 -0.39 5.86
C LEU A 74 5.41 -0.22 7.36
N LYS A 75 4.66 -0.88 8.25
CA LYS A 75 4.90 -0.88 9.70
C LYS A 75 6.21 -1.56 10.05
N GLU A 76 6.46 -2.73 9.47
CA GLU A 76 7.72 -3.46 9.66
C GLU A 76 8.92 -2.60 9.25
N MET A 77 8.86 -1.97 8.06
CA MET A 77 9.91 -1.06 7.61
C MET A 77 10.04 0.20 8.47
N ALA A 78 8.94 0.67 9.06
CA ALA A 78 8.94 1.79 10.00
C ALA A 78 9.47 1.39 11.38
N GLY A 79 9.55 0.10 11.71
CA GLY A 79 9.93 -0.44 13.01
C GLY A 79 8.81 -0.37 14.04
N GLN A 80 7.56 -0.64 13.62
CA GLN A 80 6.36 -0.63 14.47
C GLN A 80 5.90 -2.03 14.84
#